data_AF-A0A938FZV5-F1
#
_entry.id   AF-A0A938FZV5-F1
#
_cell.length_a   1.000
_cell.length_b   1.000
_cell.length_c   1.000
_cell.angle_alpha   90.00
_cell.angle_beta   90.00
_cell.angle_gamma   90.00
#
_symmetry.space_group_name_H-M   'P 1'
#
loop_
_entity.id
_entity.type
_entity.pdbx_description
1 polymer ?
#
loop_
_entity_poly.entity_id
_entity_poly.type
_entity_poly.pdbx_seq_one_letter_code
_entity_poly.pdbx_strand_id
1 'polypeptide(L)'
;MPVSDDLGSARKSTHRVKIGDVVLGAGAPIVVQSMTNTDTADAAGTAAQVAELALAGSELVRITVNSPEAASRVASIRERLAAMNVTVPLVGDFHFNGHRLIAEFPQCAEALDKYRINPGNVGRGAKRDEQFATLVEAACRYGKAIRIGVNWGSLDQDLLARMMDENAARPQPLGARAVMHEALVR
;
A
#
# COMPACT_ATOMS: atom_id res chain seq x y z
N MET A 1 21.37 31.82 -5.87
CA MET A 1 22.26 30.76 -6.34
C MET A 1 21.38 29.61 -6.80
N PRO A 2 21.51 29.08 -8.02
CA PRO A 2 20.76 27.89 -8.39
C PRO A 2 21.32 26.72 -7.59
N VAL A 3 20.45 26.01 -6.89
CA VAL A 3 20.78 24.74 -6.26
C VAL A 3 20.98 23.74 -7.40
N SER A 4 22.19 23.22 -7.54
CA SER A 4 22.52 22.18 -8.51
C SER A 4 21.84 20.87 -8.09
N ASP A 5 20.86 20.41 -8.87
CA ASP A 5 20.22 19.09 -8.75
C ASP A 5 21.15 17.96 -9.24
N ASP A 6 22.39 17.92 -8.72
CA ASP A 6 23.35 16.86 -9.04
C ASP A 6 23.69 16.03 -7.80
N LEU A 7 22.73 15.18 -7.42
CA LEU A 7 22.99 13.97 -6.64
C LEU A 7 22.56 12.77 -7.49
N GLY A 8 23.06 12.72 -8.73
CA GLY A 8 22.74 11.73 -9.74
C GLY A 8 23.31 10.34 -9.47
N SER A 9 22.79 9.63 -8.47
CA SER A 9 22.82 8.17 -8.51
C SER A 9 21.87 7.71 -9.61
N ALA A 10 22.37 6.96 -10.60
CA ALA A 10 21.55 6.38 -11.66
C ALA A 10 20.37 5.61 -11.03
N ARG A 11 19.14 6.01 -11.34
CA ARG A 11 17.95 5.37 -10.77
C ARG A 11 17.87 3.92 -11.24
N LYS A 12 17.55 3.01 -10.33
CA LYS A 12 17.33 1.60 -10.66
C LYS A 12 16.25 1.48 -11.75
N SER A 13 16.52 0.67 -12.77
CA SER A 13 15.51 0.31 -13.76
C SER A 13 14.39 -0.49 -13.09
N THR A 14 13.15 -0.04 -13.27
CA THR A 14 11.95 -0.62 -12.65
C THR A 14 10.78 -0.58 -13.63
N HIS A 15 9.80 -1.45 -13.41
CA HIS A 15 8.57 -1.46 -14.19
C HIS A 15 7.77 -0.17 -13.97
N ARG A 16 7.05 0.23 -15.02
CA ARG A 16 6.10 1.35 -14.96
C ARG A 16 4.81 0.87 -14.29
N VAL A 17 4.31 1.63 -13.32
CA VAL A 17 3.01 1.39 -12.66
C VAL A 17 2.19 2.68 -12.69
N LYS A 18 0.99 2.64 -13.26
CA LYS A 18 0.05 3.78 -13.31
C LYS A 18 -0.95 3.69 -12.15
N ILE A 19 -1.22 4.81 -11.48
CA ILE A 19 -2.14 4.94 -10.35
C ILE A 19 -2.93 6.24 -10.52
N GLY A 20 -4.19 6.15 -10.94
CA GLY A 20 -4.87 7.32 -11.50
C GLY A 20 -4.02 7.92 -12.62
N ASP A 21 -3.72 9.21 -12.56
CA ASP A 21 -2.84 9.88 -13.52
C ASP A 21 -1.36 9.89 -13.13
N VAL A 22 -1.01 9.33 -11.96
CA VAL A 22 0.37 9.29 -11.46
C VAL A 22 1.09 8.04 -11.98
N VAL A 23 2.36 8.21 -12.37
CA VAL A 23 3.21 7.12 -12.87
C VAL A 23 4.39 6.90 -11.93
N LEU A 24 4.58 5.68 -11.45
CA LEU A 24 5.75 5.26 -10.70
C LEU A 24 6.67 4.38 -11.54
N GLY A 25 7.97 4.47 -11.25
CA GLY A 25 9.01 3.63 -11.88
C GLY A 25 9.36 4.06 -13.31
N ALA A 26 10.17 3.25 -13.98
CA ALA A 26 10.57 3.47 -15.38
C ALA A 26 11.06 4.90 -15.71
N GLY A 27 11.83 5.50 -14.80
CA GLY A 27 12.36 6.86 -14.97
C GLY A 27 11.43 8.02 -14.60
N ALA A 28 10.15 7.77 -14.29
CA ALA A 28 9.22 8.82 -13.82
C ALA A 28 9.65 9.42 -12.46
N PRO A 29 9.48 10.73 -12.19
CA PRO A 29 9.91 11.39 -10.96
C PRO A 29 9.57 10.63 -9.66
N ILE A 30 10.37 10.83 -8.61
CA ILE A 30 10.06 10.22 -7.31
C ILE A 30 8.80 10.90 -6.78
N VAL A 31 7.77 10.09 -6.53
CA VAL A 31 6.45 10.57 -6.14
C VAL A 31 6.36 10.70 -4.62
N VAL A 32 5.91 11.87 -4.16
CA VAL A 32 5.64 12.16 -2.74
C VAL A 32 4.25 11.64 -2.37
N GLN A 33 4.16 10.88 -1.29
CA GLN A 33 2.89 10.35 -0.79
C GLN A 33 2.76 10.56 0.72
N SER A 34 1.52 10.69 1.19
CA SER A 34 1.19 10.87 2.60
C SER A 34 0.08 9.90 3.04
N MET A 35 -0.29 9.95 4.32
CA MET A 35 -1.39 9.17 4.86
C MET A 35 -2.20 10.06 5.82
N THR A 36 -3.53 9.93 5.77
CA THR A 36 -4.41 10.58 6.74
C THR A 36 -4.24 9.97 8.13
N ASN A 37 -4.66 10.72 9.15
CA ASN A 37 -4.79 10.24 10.53
C ASN A 37 -6.21 10.42 11.09
N THR A 38 -7.15 10.93 10.29
CA THR A 38 -8.58 10.93 10.60
C THR A 38 -9.14 9.50 10.60
N ASP A 39 -10.25 9.30 11.32
CA ASP A 39 -11.05 8.10 11.14
C ASP A 39 -11.74 8.14 9.78
N THR A 40 -11.46 7.17 8.90
CA THR A 40 -12.08 7.06 7.58
C THR A 40 -13.61 6.96 7.65
N ALA A 41 -14.18 6.52 8.79
CA ALA A 41 -15.63 6.56 9.00
C ALA A 41 -16.20 8.00 9.02
N ASP A 42 -15.38 9.00 9.36
CA ASP A 42 -15.67 10.42 9.11
C ASP A 42 -15.28 10.79 7.68
N ALA A 43 -16.23 10.63 6.76
CA ALA A 43 -16.02 10.94 5.35
C ALA A 43 -15.72 12.43 5.10
N ALA A 44 -16.29 13.34 5.91
CA ALA A 44 -16.10 14.77 5.71
C ALA A 44 -14.72 15.20 6.17
N GLY A 45 -14.33 14.82 7.40
CA GLY A 45 -13.01 15.10 7.95
C GLY A 45 -11.89 14.46 7.14
N THR A 46 -12.09 13.21 6.70
CA THR A 46 -11.10 12.52 5.87
C THR A 46 -10.96 13.17 4.49
N ALA A 47 -12.05 13.56 3.83
CA ALA A 47 -11.96 14.26 2.55
C ALA A 47 -11.27 15.63 2.69
N ALA A 48 -11.54 16.37 3.77
CA ALA A 48 -10.89 17.64 4.06
C ALA A 48 -9.37 17.45 4.24
N GLN A 49 -8.95 16.49 5.05
CA GLN A 49 -7.52 16.22 5.27
C GLN A 49 -6.82 15.70 4.00
N VAL A 50 -7.49 14.88 3.18
CA VAL A 50 -6.94 14.47 1.88
C VAL A 50 -6.70 15.69 1.00
N ALA A 51 -7.64 16.63 0.94
CA ALA A 51 -7.49 17.87 0.18
C ALA A 51 -6.34 18.72 0.70
N GLU A 52 -6.20 18.89 2.03
CA GLU A 52 -5.08 19.59 2.66
C GLU A 52 -3.73 18.97 2.28
N LEU A 53 -3.62 17.63 2.37
CA LEU A 53 -2.40 16.91 2.02
C LEU A 53 -2.06 17.05 0.53
N ALA A 54 -3.05 16.98 -0.36
CA ALA A 54 -2.85 17.20 -1.78
C ALA A 54 -2.37 18.64 -2.07
N LEU A 55 -2.98 19.62 -1.42
CA LEU A 55 -2.63 21.04 -1.56
C LEU A 55 -1.22 21.35 -1.03
N ALA A 56 -0.77 20.60 -0.01
CA ALA A 56 0.60 20.64 0.50
C ALA A 56 1.62 19.93 -0.43
N GLY A 57 1.19 19.32 -1.52
CA GLY A 57 2.05 18.68 -2.52
C GLY A 57 2.10 17.15 -2.46
N SER A 58 1.21 16.50 -1.71
CA SER A 58 1.11 15.03 -1.75
C SER A 58 0.47 14.57 -3.05
N GLU A 59 1.20 13.75 -3.81
CA GLU A 59 0.76 13.24 -5.12
C GLU A 59 -0.03 11.94 -5.01
N LEU A 60 0.02 11.23 -3.87
CA LEU A 60 -0.94 10.19 -3.49
C LEU A 60 -1.26 10.31 -2.00
N VAL A 61 -2.52 10.11 -1.64
CA VAL A 61 -2.94 10.09 -0.24
C VAL A 61 -3.47 8.71 0.13
N ARG A 62 -2.94 8.15 1.21
CA ARG A 62 -3.39 6.87 1.77
C ARG A 62 -4.40 7.10 2.90
N ILE A 63 -5.43 6.26 2.96
CA ILE A 63 -6.43 6.21 4.03
C ILE A 63 -6.50 4.79 4.60
N THR A 64 -6.78 4.66 5.90
CA THR A 64 -6.99 3.33 6.50
C THR A 64 -8.36 2.76 6.11
N VAL A 65 -8.43 1.46 5.81
CA VAL A 65 -9.71 0.76 5.59
C VAL A 65 -9.70 -0.51 6.43
N ASN A 66 -10.14 -0.36 7.68
CA ASN A 66 -10.02 -1.38 8.74
C ASN A 66 -11.37 -1.84 9.31
N SER A 67 -12.48 -1.21 8.93
CA SER A 67 -13.82 -1.60 9.36
C SER A 67 -14.86 -1.48 8.24
N PRO A 68 -16.03 -2.13 8.38
CA PRO A 68 -17.17 -1.95 7.48
C PRO A 68 -17.61 -0.49 7.36
N GLU A 69 -17.60 0.26 8.47
CA GLU A 69 -17.95 1.68 8.50
C GLU A 69 -16.98 2.48 7.64
N ALA A 70 -15.67 2.30 7.83
CA ALA A 70 -14.65 2.95 7.01
C ALA A 70 -14.81 2.58 5.53
N ALA A 71 -14.97 1.29 5.21
CA ALA A 71 -15.17 0.82 3.84
C ALA A 71 -16.41 1.45 3.18
N SER A 72 -17.53 1.55 3.91
CA SER A 72 -18.77 2.15 3.41
C SER A 72 -18.66 3.64 3.09
N ARG A 73 -17.63 4.33 3.62
CA ARG A 73 -17.43 5.78 3.46
C ARG A 73 -16.47 6.16 2.33
N VAL A 74 -15.67 5.24 1.82
CA VAL A 74 -14.65 5.52 0.80
C VAL A 74 -15.24 6.13 -0.48
N ALA A 75 -16.39 5.64 -0.95
CA ALA A 75 -17.07 6.22 -2.11
C ALA A 75 -17.52 7.67 -1.86
N SER A 76 -18.07 7.96 -0.68
CA SER A 76 -18.45 9.32 -0.29
C SER A 76 -17.24 10.25 -0.15
N ILE A 77 -16.10 9.75 0.34
CA ILE A 77 -14.85 10.52 0.38
C ILE A 77 -14.43 10.90 -1.05
N ARG A 78 -14.47 9.96 -1.99
CA ARG A 78 -14.16 10.23 -3.41
C ARG A 78 -15.08 11.28 -4.01
N GLU A 79 -16.39 11.19 -3.79
CA GLU A 79 -17.37 12.16 -4.27
C GLU A 79 -17.10 13.56 -3.72
N ARG A 80 -16.78 13.67 -2.43
CA ARG A 80 -16.44 14.95 -1.79
C ARG A 80 -15.17 15.56 -2.37
N LEU A 81 -14.14 14.75 -2.62
CA LEU A 81 -12.92 15.20 -3.27
C LEU A 81 -13.20 15.71 -4.70
N ALA A 82 -14.02 14.99 -5.46
CA ALA A 82 -14.44 15.43 -6.78
C ALA A 82 -15.21 16.76 -6.72
N ALA A 83 -16.10 16.95 -5.74
CA ALA A 83 -16.82 18.21 -5.53
C ALA A 83 -15.88 19.39 -5.18
N MET A 84 -14.70 19.10 -4.61
CA MET A 84 -13.64 20.08 -4.33
C MET A 84 -12.65 20.23 -5.50
N ASN A 85 -12.87 19.58 -6.64
CA ASN A 85 -11.92 19.47 -7.76
C ASN A 85 -10.55 18.89 -7.36
N VAL A 86 -10.52 18.03 -6.35
CA VAL A 86 -9.32 17.33 -5.89
C VAL A 86 -9.30 15.92 -6.51
N THR A 87 -8.33 15.67 -7.39
CA THR A 87 -8.20 14.41 -8.14
C THR A 87 -7.04 13.52 -7.66
N VAL A 88 -6.46 13.84 -6.50
CA VAL A 88 -5.33 13.07 -5.95
C VAL A 88 -5.70 11.57 -5.84
N PRO A 89 -4.82 10.65 -6.28
CA PRO A 89 -5.06 9.24 -6.14
C PRO A 89 -5.19 8.80 -4.68
N LEU A 90 -6.22 8.01 -4.38
CA LEU A 90 -6.47 7.43 -3.06
C LEU A 90 -5.95 6.00 -2.97
N VAL A 91 -5.16 5.75 -1.93
CA VAL A 91 -4.64 4.41 -1.60
C VAL A 91 -5.38 3.86 -0.38
N GLY A 92 -5.99 2.69 -0.49
CA GLY A 92 -6.60 2.00 0.65
C GLY A 92 -5.59 1.14 1.40
N ASP A 93 -5.38 1.41 2.69
CA ASP A 93 -4.55 0.60 3.58
C ASP A 93 -5.39 -0.48 4.26
N PHE A 94 -5.32 -1.70 3.72
CA PHE A 94 -6.08 -2.84 4.24
C PHE A 94 -5.27 -3.63 5.25
N HIS A 95 -5.90 -3.97 6.38
CA HIS A 95 -5.36 -4.82 7.45
C HIS A 95 -6.30 -6.01 7.68
N PHE A 96 -5.81 -7.14 8.19
CA PHE A 96 -6.57 -8.27 8.76
C PHE A 96 -7.81 -8.74 7.97
N ASN A 97 -8.90 -8.00 8.07
CA ASN A 97 -10.18 -8.21 7.40
C ASN A 97 -10.27 -7.64 5.98
N GLY A 98 -9.19 -7.10 5.40
CA GLY A 98 -9.20 -6.45 4.09
C GLY A 98 -9.89 -7.24 2.97
N HIS A 99 -9.64 -8.56 2.91
CA HIS A 99 -10.26 -9.46 1.92
C HIS A 99 -11.80 -9.48 2.04
N ARG A 100 -12.33 -9.43 3.26
CA ARG A 100 -13.77 -9.31 3.52
C ARG A 100 -14.29 -7.94 3.15
N LEU A 101 -13.60 -6.87 3.55
CA LEU A 101 -14.04 -5.51 3.28
C LEU A 101 -14.15 -5.22 1.78
N ILE A 102 -13.17 -5.66 0.98
CA ILE A 102 -13.22 -5.50 -0.48
C ILE A 102 -14.35 -6.32 -1.11
N ALA A 103 -14.65 -7.51 -0.59
CA ALA A 103 -15.73 -8.36 -1.10
C ALA A 103 -17.12 -7.83 -0.71
N GLU A 104 -17.29 -7.37 0.52
CA GLU A 104 -18.56 -6.88 1.09
C GLU A 104 -18.88 -5.45 0.59
N PHE A 105 -17.87 -4.63 0.28
CA PHE A 105 -18.01 -3.24 -0.14
C PHE A 105 -17.35 -2.98 -1.51
N PRO A 106 -17.95 -3.44 -2.63
CA PRO A 106 -17.37 -3.27 -3.96
C PRO A 106 -17.17 -1.80 -4.37
N GLN A 107 -18.02 -0.87 -3.88
CA GLN A 107 -17.84 0.55 -4.16
C GLN A 107 -16.56 1.11 -3.53
N CYS A 108 -16.10 0.55 -2.40
CA CYS A 108 -14.80 0.89 -1.81
C CYS A 108 -13.65 0.46 -2.73
N ALA A 109 -13.70 -0.78 -3.22
CA ALA A 109 -12.70 -1.32 -4.14
C ALA A 109 -12.60 -0.49 -5.43
N GLU A 110 -13.74 -0.07 -5.98
CA GLU A 110 -13.81 0.73 -7.20
C GLU A 110 -13.33 2.19 -7.00
N ALA A 111 -13.69 2.82 -5.88
CA ALA A 111 -13.37 4.22 -5.60
C ALA A 111 -11.89 4.51 -5.30
N LEU A 112 -11.14 3.49 -4.86
CA LEU A 112 -9.69 3.57 -4.61
C LEU A 112 -8.90 3.41 -5.92
N ASP A 113 -7.71 4.02 -6.00
CA ASP A 113 -6.80 3.87 -7.16
C ASP A 113 -5.73 2.81 -6.95
N LYS A 114 -5.48 2.48 -5.68
CA LYS A 114 -4.45 1.53 -5.27
C LYS A 114 -4.82 0.84 -3.98
N TYR A 115 -4.44 -0.42 -3.84
CA TYR A 115 -4.54 -1.16 -2.58
C TYR A 115 -3.16 -1.35 -1.96
N ARG A 116 -3.02 -1.09 -0.67
CA ARG A 116 -1.88 -1.55 0.12
C ARG A 116 -2.29 -2.81 0.85
N ILE A 117 -1.55 -3.88 0.60
CA ILE A 117 -1.74 -5.18 1.26
C ILE A 117 -0.47 -5.55 2.01
N ASN A 118 -0.62 -6.12 3.19
CA ASN A 118 0.47 -6.75 3.92
C ASN A 118 0.18 -8.25 4.07
N PRO A 119 0.92 -9.14 3.37
CA PRO A 119 0.73 -10.59 3.45
C PRO A 119 0.81 -11.14 4.88
N GLY A 120 1.62 -10.55 5.76
CA GLY A 120 1.72 -10.94 7.16
C GLY A 120 0.46 -10.65 7.99
N ASN A 121 -0.42 -9.77 7.48
CA ASN A 121 -1.65 -9.37 8.17
C ASN A 121 -2.91 -10.00 7.58
N VAL A 122 -2.85 -10.76 6.48
CA VAL A 122 -4.06 -11.29 5.80
C VAL A 122 -4.35 -12.76 6.14
N GLY A 123 -4.08 -13.18 7.38
CA GLY A 123 -4.37 -14.53 7.86
C GLY A 123 -3.14 -15.38 8.14
N ARG A 124 -3.35 -16.65 8.54
CA ARG A 124 -2.29 -17.63 8.87
C ARG A 124 -2.51 -18.93 8.09
N GLY A 125 -1.41 -19.61 7.74
CA GLY A 125 -1.45 -20.89 7.02
C GLY A 125 -2.16 -20.79 5.66
N ALA A 126 -2.86 -21.86 5.25
CA ALA A 126 -3.55 -21.93 3.95
C ALA A 126 -4.56 -20.80 3.70
N LYS A 127 -5.22 -20.30 4.75
CA LYS A 127 -6.18 -19.18 4.64
C LYS A 127 -5.50 -17.87 4.21
N ARG A 128 -4.21 -17.69 4.49
CA ARG A 128 -3.46 -16.50 4.09
C ARG A 128 -3.47 -16.33 2.57
N ASP A 129 -3.21 -17.42 1.86
CA ASP A 129 -3.04 -17.39 0.41
C ASP A 129 -4.40 -17.16 -0.29
N GLU A 130 -5.48 -17.79 0.21
CA GLU A 130 -6.85 -17.54 -0.27
C GLU A 130 -7.30 -16.09 -0.04
N GLN A 131 -7.02 -15.55 1.16
CA GLN A 131 -7.38 -14.17 1.51
C GLN A 131 -6.55 -13.14 0.71
N PHE A 132 -5.28 -13.42 0.49
CA PHE A 132 -4.42 -12.61 -0.37
C PHE A 132 -4.88 -12.67 -1.83
N ALA A 133 -5.20 -13.86 -2.35
CA ALA A 133 -5.71 -14.05 -3.70
C ALA A 133 -7.00 -13.25 -3.93
N THR A 134 -7.93 -13.26 -2.97
CA THR A 134 -9.17 -12.46 -3.04
C THR A 134 -8.89 -10.97 -3.31
N LEU A 135 -7.89 -10.40 -2.64
CA LEU A 135 -7.50 -9.00 -2.82
C LEU A 135 -6.84 -8.75 -4.18
N VAL A 136 -6.00 -9.69 -4.65
CA VAL A 136 -5.36 -9.62 -5.98
C VAL A 136 -6.41 -9.71 -7.09
N GLU A 137 -7.36 -10.63 -6.97
CA GLU A 137 -8.47 -10.79 -7.92
C GLU A 137 -9.33 -9.54 -8.01
N ALA A 138 -9.63 -8.90 -6.87
CA ALA A 138 -10.33 -7.62 -6.88
C ALA A 138 -9.52 -6.54 -7.60
N ALA A 139 -8.22 -6.45 -7.35
CA ALA A 139 -7.35 -5.48 -8.03
C ALA A 139 -7.29 -5.72 -9.55
N CYS A 140 -7.20 -6.98 -9.97
CA CYS A 140 -7.28 -7.36 -11.38
C CYS A 140 -8.63 -6.97 -11.99
N ARG A 141 -9.74 -7.28 -11.30
CA ARG A 141 -11.11 -6.96 -11.75
C ARG A 141 -11.33 -5.47 -11.94
N TYR A 142 -10.86 -4.66 -11.00
CA TYR A 142 -11.06 -3.20 -11.00
C TYR A 142 -9.89 -2.42 -11.63
N GLY A 143 -8.88 -3.10 -12.17
CA GLY A 143 -7.71 -2.48 -12.80
C GLY A 143 -6.88 -1.63 -11.84
N LYS A 144 -6.75 -2.03 -10.57
CA LYS A 144 -6.06 -1.26 -9.53
C LYS A 144 -4.63 -1.75 -9.29
N ALA A 145 -3.72 -0.82 -9.00
CA ALA A 145 -2.38 -1.18 -8.59
C ALA A 145 -2.35 -1.72 -7.15
N ILE A 146 -1.42 -2.62 -6.85
CA ILE A 146 -1.18 -3.13 -5.49
C ILE A 146 0.21 -2.71 -5.01
N ARG A 147 0.30 -2.25 -3.77
CA ARG A 147 1.55 -2.26 -3.00
C ARG A 147 1.53 -3.42 -2.01
N ILE A 148 2.42 -4.40 -2.23
CA ILE A 148 2.75 -5.40 -1.22
C ILE A 148 3.77 -4.75 -0.27
N GLY A 149 3.35 -4.47 0.96
CA GLY A 149 4.17 -3.75 1.94
C GLY A 149 4.36 -4.56 3.21
N VAL A 150 5.45 -5.32 3.27
CA VAL A 150 5.90 -6.07 4.44
C VAL A 150 6.71 -5.15 5.35
N ASN A 151 6.52 -5.26 6.66
CA ASN A 151 7.36 -4.60 7.64
C ASN A 151 7.90 -5.62 8.65
N TRP A 152 8.93 -5.24 9.39
CA TRP A 152 9.54 -6.09 10.42
C TRP A 152 8.51 -6.65 11.42
N GLY A 153 7.57 -5.81 11.88
CA GLY A 153 6.55 -6.20 12.86
C GLY A 153 5.54 -7.22 12.35
N SER A 154 5.46 -7.44 11.03
CA SER A 154 4.57 -8.40 10.39
C SER A 154 5.34 -9.49 9.63
N LEU A 155 6.64 -9.64 9.89
CA LEU A 155 7.44 -10.68 9.25
C LEU A 155 6.94 -12.05 9.71
N ASP A 156 6.76 -12.96 8.76
CA ASP A 156 6.38 -14.34 9.01
C ASP A 156 7.46 -15.01 9.87
N GLN A 157 7.12 -15.31 11.13
CA GLN A 157 8.05 -15.85 12.12
C GLN A 157 8.51 -17.25 11.75
N ASP A 158 7.63 -18.05 11.11
CA ASP A 158 7.98 -19.41 10.67
C ASP A 158 8.94 -19.34 9.49
N LEU A 159 8.75 -18.38 8.58
CA LEU A 159 9.70 -18.12 7.49
C LEU A 159 11.05 -17.67 8.03
N LEU A 160 11.07 -16.71 8.96
CA LEU A 160 12.31 -16.21 9.56
C LEU A 160 13.05 -17.33 10.30
N ALA A 161 12.35 -18.15 11.08
CA ALA A 161 12.94 -19.28 11.78
C ALA A 161 13.60 -20.26 10.81
N ARG A 162 12.88 -20.69 9.76
CA ARG A 162 13.45 -21.55 8.72
C ARG A 162 14.67 -20.94 8.06
N MET A 163 14.65 -19.64 7.74
CA MET A 163 15.79 -18.97 7.12
C MET A 163 16.98 -18.83 8.07
N MET A 164 16.75 -18.67 9.37
CA MET A 164 17.81 -18.69 10.38
C MET A 164 18.43 -20.07 10.51
N ASP A 165 17.63 -21.14 10.50
CA ASP A 165 18.10 -22.53 10.52
C ASP A 165 18.91 -22.85 9.26
N GLU A 166 18.40 -22.49 8.08
CA GLU A 166 19.11 -22.61 6.79
C GLU A 166 20.44 -21.84 6.80
N ASN A 167 20.45 -20.63 7.38
CA ASN A 167 21.64 -19.80 7.47
C ASN A 167 22.70 -20.39 8.42
N ALA A 168 22.28 -20.98 9.53
CA ALA A 168 23.17 -21.64 10.49
C ALA A 168 23.88 -22.86 9.88
N ALA A 169 23.25 -23.53 8.91
CA ALA A 169 23.84 -24.65 8.18
C ALA A 169 24.83 -24.23 7.08
N ARG A 170 24.99 -22.94 6.77
CA ARG A 170 25.90 -22.47 5.71
C ARG A 170 27.37 -22.56 6.15
N PRO A 171 28.31 -22.86 5.22
CA PRO A 171 29.74 -22.79 5.51
C PRO A 171 30.21 -21.41 6.00
N GLN A 172 29.54 -20.34 5.55
CA GLN A 172 29.71 -18.98 6.03
C GLN A 172 28.33 -18.38 6.31
N PRO A 173 27.85 -18.43 7.56
CA PRO A 173 26.57 -17.85 7.94
C PRO A 173 26.56 -16.33 7.71
N LEU A 174 25.47 -15.82 7.16
CA LEU A 174 25.21 -14.40 7.09
C LEU A 174 24.89 -13.85 8.48
N GLY A 175 25.18 -12.57 8.70
CA GLY A 175 24.73 -11.88 9.91
C GLY A 175 23.20 -11.84 9.99
N ALA A 176 22.63 -11.91 11.19
CA ALA A 176 21.18 -11.95 11.42
C ALA A 176 20.42 -10.84 10.68
N ARG A 177 20.99 -9.63 10.59
CA ARG A 177 20.41 -8.50 9.84
C ARG A 177 20.27 -8.76 8.35
N ALA A 178 21.24 -9.44 7.73
CA ALA A 178 21.18 -9.82 6.32
C ALA A 178 20.10 -10.89 6.07
N VAL A 179 20.00 -11.88 6.96
CA VAL A 179 18.94 -12.91 6.90
C VAL A 179 17.56 -12.28 7.05
N MET A 180 17.39 -11.35 8.00
CA MET A 180 16.13 -10.61 8.19
C MET A 180 15.76 -9.77 6.96
N HIS A 181 16.74 -9.11 6.32
CA HIS A 181 16.49 -8.38 5.07
C HIS A 181 16.08 -9.31 3.93
N GLU A 182 16.73 -10.48 3.81
CA GLU A 182 16.38 -11.48 2.81
C GLU A 182 14.96 -12.03 3.05
N ALA A 183 14.58 -12.25 4.31
CA ALA A 183 13.26 -12.73 4.71
C ALA A 183 12.14 -11.72 4.38
N LEU A 184 12.43 -10.42 4.38
CA LEU A 184 11.46 -9.38 4.02
C LEU A 184 11.14 -9.32 2.52
N VAL A 185 11.98 -9.91 1.67
CA VAL A 185 11.87 -9.81 0.20
C VAL A 185 11.66 -11.16 -0.50
N ARG A 186 11.57 -12.27 0.25
CA ARG A 186 11.28 -13.61 -0.26
C ARG A 186 9.78 -13.89 -0.39
#